data_AF-A0A937I857-F1
#
_entry.id   AF-A0A937I857-F1
#
_cell.length_a   1.000
_cell.length_b   1.000
_cell.length_c   1.000
_cell.angle_alpha   90.00
_cell.angle_beta   90.00
_cell.angle_gamma   90.00
#
_symmetry.space_group_name_H-M   'P 1'
#
loop_
_entity.id
_entity.type
_entity.pdbx_description
1 polymer ?
#
loop_
_entity_poly.entity_id
_entity_poly.type
_entity_poly.pdbx_seq_one_letter_code
_entity_poly.pdbx_strand_id
1 'polypeptide(L)'
;MSTKMMQFKILLFFGLLIYIFSDSFVSIFLSDNDTYSVEIQKEILINQKEIDVFEEKSLEDINVTQKKIKAWLIIISYQEESKKSIISKLNNTGYSIKHNAKQMYYSLGPFVNLSHAKEESKKLKNIHGIKNKIVDFVF
;
A
#
# COMPACT_ATOMS: atom_id res chain seq x y z
N MET A 1 11.09 -52.44 -14.13
CA MET A 1 10.66 -51.10 -14.59
C MET A 1 11.57 -50.08 -13.90
N SER A 2 12.38 -49.34 -14.66
CA SER A 2 13.52 -48.57 -14.12
C SER A 2 13.10 -47.50 -13.11
N THR A 3 13.71 -47.49 -11.92
CA THR A 3 13.44 -46.57 -10.79
C THR A 3 13.57 -45.09 -11.19
N LYS A 4 14.43 -44.78 -12.17
CA LYS A 4 14.58 -43.42 -12.74
C LYS A 4 13.30 -42.92 -13.42
N MET A 5 12.53 -43.84 -14.01
CA MET A 5 11.28 -43.52 -14.72
C MET A 5 10.14 -43.20 -13.75
N MET A 6 10.16 -43.78 -12.54
CA MET A 6 9.20 -43.51 -11.48
C MET A 6 9.50 -42.18 -10.77
N GLN A 7 10.78 -41.87 -10.52
CA GLN A 7 11.23 -40.59 -9.96
C GLN A 7 10.90 -39.40 -10.88
N PHE A 8 11.07 -39.55 -12.20
CA PHE A 8 10.71 -38.50 -13.15
C PHE A 8 9.20 -38.19 -13.14
N LYS A 9 8.36 -39.22 -13.04
CA LYS A 9 6.89 -39.05 -12.94
C LYS A 9 6.49 -38.32 -11.65
N ILE A 10 7.16 -38.62 -10.54
CA ILE A 10 6.93 -37.93 -9.26
C ILE A 10 7.34 -36.45 -9.36
N LEU A 11 8.51 -36.16 -9.93
CA LEU A 11 8.97 -34.78 -10.16
C LEU A 11 8.00 -33.99 -11.05
N LEU A 12 7.51 -34.62 -12.12
CA LEU A 12 6.56 -34.00 -13.05
C LEU A 12 5.20 -33.74 -12.38
N PHE A 13 4.75 -34.64 -11.51
CA PHE A 13 3.54 -34.47 -10.71
C PHE A 13 3.65 -33.28 -9.74
N PHE A 14 4.78 -33.16 -9.01
CA PHE A 14 5.00 -32.01 -8.11
C PHE A 14 5.13 -30.69 -8.88
N GLY A 15 5.79 -30.69 -10.05
CA GLY A 15 5.86 -29.52 -10.92
C GLY A 15 4.47 -29.06 -11.38
N LEU A 16 3.59 -30.01 -11.72
CA LEU A 16 2.21 -29.71 -12.10
C LEU A 16 1.38 -29.18 -10.93
N LEU A 17 1.57 -29.73 -9.73
CA LEU A 17 0.91 -29.25 -8.51
C LEU A 17 1.30 -27.81 -8.20
N ILE A 18 2.60 -27.50 -8.25
CA ILE A 18 3.08 -26.13 -8.03
C ILE A 18 2.51 -25.18 -9.08
N TYR A 19 2.40 -25.61 -10.34
CA TYR A 19 1.81 -24.82 -11.42
C TYR A 19 0.32 -24.50 -11.17
N ILE A 20 -0.49 -25.52 -10.84
CA ILE A 20 -1.95 -25.36 -10.62
C ILE A 20 -2.24 -24.50 -9.38
N PHE A 21 -1.47 -24.68 -8.30
CA PHE A 21 -1.71 -23.98 -7.04
C PHE A 21 -0.90 -22.69 -6.88
N SER A 22 -0.16 -22.26 -7.92
CA SER A 22 0.67 -21.05 -7.88
C SER A 22 -0.10 -19.81 -7.45
N ASP A 23 -1.30 -19.60 -8.01
CA ASP A 23 -2.18 -18.49 -7.65
C ASP A 23 -2.66 -18.55 -6.19
N SER A 24 -2.91 -19.76 -5.66
CA SER A 24 -3.29 -19.95 -4.25
C SER A 24 -2.15 -19.61 -3.30
N PHE A 25 -0.91 -19.99 -3.61
CA PHE A 25 0.25 -19.63 -2.79
C PHE A 25 0.49 -18.11 -2.76
N VAL A 26 0.33 -17.43 -3.90
CA VAL A 26 0.46 -15.96 -3.96
C VAL A 26 -0.56 -15.27 -3.06
N SER A 27 -1.78 -15.80 -2.97
CA SER A 27 -2.82 -15.24 -2.10
C SER A 27 -2.51 -15.39 -0.60
N ILE A 28 -1.90 -16.50 -0.19
CA ILE A 28 -1.57 -16.79 1.21
C ILE A 28 -0.42 -15.90 1.71
N PHE A 29 0.59 -15.64 0.88
CA PHE A 29 1.69 -14.72 1.23
C PHE A 29 1.26 -13.24 1.27
N LEU A 30 0.10 -12.88 0.71
CA LEU A 30 -0.40 -11.50 0.70
C LEU A 30 -1.37 -11.19 1.85
N SER A 31 -1.71 -12.17 2.69
CA SER A 31 -2.73 -12.04 3.74
C SER A 31 -2.25 -11.51 5.10
N ASP A 32 -0.95 -11.29 5.34
CA ASP A 32 -0.42 -10.76 6.62
C ASP A 32 -0.56 -9.23 6.75
N ASN A 33 -1.74 -8.69 6.45
CA ASN A 33 -1.90 -7.29 6.07
C ASN A 33 -2.60 -6.38 7.10
N ASP A 34 -2.78 -6.85 8.33
CA ASP A 34 -3.43 -6.09 9.41
C ASP A 34 -2.47 -5.23 10.25
N THR A 35 -1.17 -5.57 10.27
CA THR A 35 -0.16 -4.81 11.04
C THR A 35 0.14 -3.44 10.40
N TYR A 36 0.01 -3.34 9.07
CA TYR A 36 0.39 -2.14 8.31
C TYR A 36 -0.56 -0.94 8.52
N SER A 37 -1.86 -1.18 8.78
CA SER A 37 -2.83 -0.09 8.93
C SER A 37 -2.64 0.67 10.24
N VAL A 38 -2.28 -0.04 11.32
CA VAL A 38 -2.08 0.53 12.65
C VAL A 38 -0.82 1.39 12.71
N GLU A 39 0.25 0.99 12.00
CA GLU A 39 1.53 1.71 12.04
C GLU A 39 1.49 3.03 11.26
N ILE A 40 0.83 3.06 10.09
CA ILE A 40 0.62 4.28 9.31
C ILE A 40 -0.24 5.29 10.09
N GLN A 41 -1.27 4.82 10.79
CA GLN A 41 -2.11 5.69 11.63
C GLN A 41 -1.30 6.31 12.78
N LYS A 42 -0.39 5.55 13.41
CA LYS A 42 0.50 6.07 14.46
C LYS A 42 1.49 7.12 13.93
N GLU A 43 2.04 6.93 12.74
CA GLU A 43 2.99 7.88 12.15
C GLU A 43 2.33 9.23 11.80
N ILE A 44 1.08 9.22 11.34
CA ILE A 44 0.30 10.45 11.11
C ILE A 44 0.01 11.18 12.43
N LEU A 45 -0.29 10.44 13.49
CA LEU A 45 -0.61 10.99 14.82
C LEU A 45 0.62 11.60 15.52
N ILE A 46 1.82 11.09 15.24
CA ILE A 46 3.08 11.65 15.78
C ILE A 46 3.47 12.95 15.07
N ASN A 47 3.17 13.08 13.77
CA ASN A 47 3.51 14.26 12.96
C ASN A 47 2.58 15.47 13.21
N GLN A 48 1.42 15.27 13.86
CA GLN A 48 0.57 16.38 14.30
C GLN A 48 1.11 17.10 15.55
N LYS A 49 2.02 16.47 16.31
CA LYS A 49 2.60 17.08 17.52
C LYS A 49 3.70 18.10 17.22
N GLU A 50 4.11 18.22 15.96
CA GLU A 50 5.18 19.13 15.49
C GLU A 50 4.64 20.34 14.71
N ILE A 51 3.31 20.47 14.59
CA ILE A 51 2.63 21.62 13.97
C ILE A 51 1.85 22.37 15.04
N ASP A 52 2.58 23.00 15.97
CA ASP A 52 2.01 23.95 16.92
C ASP A 52 2.75 25.29 16.77
N VAL A 53 2.52 25.95 15.64
CA VAL A 53 3.03 27.30 15.32
C VAL A 53 1.95 28.15 14.63
N PHE A 54 0.69 28.00 15.04
CA PHE A 54 -0.35 28.95 14.68
C PHE A 54 -1.13 29.36 15.93
N GLU A 55 -0.65 30.46 16.50
CA GLU A 55 -1.34 31.46 17.33
C GLU A 55 -2.66 31.05 17.98
N GLU A 56 -2.58 30.92 19.31
CA GLU A 56 -3.69 30.89 20.25
C GLU A 56 -4.65 32.06 20.01
N LYS A 57 -5.79 31.79 19.36
CA LYS A 57 -6.96 32.68 19.34
C LYS A 57 -8.10 32.03 20.11
N SER A 58 -8.65 32.84 21.02
CA SER A 58 -9.68 32.57 22.02
C SER A 58 -10.74 31.52 21.65
N LEU A 59 -11.00 30.62 22.61
CA LEU A 59 -11.84 29.42 22.54
C LEU A 59 -13.35 29.67 22.65
N GLU A 60 -13.88 30.83 22.25
CA GLU A 60 -15.26 31.19 22.61
C GLU A 60 -16.33 31.04 21.52
N ASP A 61 -16.04 30.68 20.27
CA ASP A 61 -17.10 30.58 19.25
C ASP A 61 -16.92 29.49 18.17
N ILE A 62 -16.15 28.45 18.44
CA ILE A 62 -16.11 27.30 17.52
C ILE A 62 -17.09 26.25 18.03
N ASN A 63 -18.31 26.30 17.49
CA ASN A 63 -19.20 25.14 17.47
C ASN A 63 -18.52 24.06 16.63
N VAL A 64 -17.63 23.29 17.28
CA VAL A 64 -16.87 22.19 16.69
C VAL A 64 -17.86 21.09 16.35
N THR A 65 -18.51 21.20 15.20
CA THR A 65 -18.99 20.01 14.47
C THR A 65 -17.75 19.17 14.16
N GLN A 66 -17.41 18.25 15.06
CA GLN A 66 -16.38 17.22 14.88
C GLN A 66 -16.80 16.27 13.76
N LYS A 67 -16.73 16.74 12.52
CA LYS A 67 -17.04 15.93 11.35
C LYS A 67 -15.80 15.10 11.04
N LYS A 68 -15.71 13.92 11.65
CA LYS A 68 -14.66 12.92 11.33
C LYS A 68 -14.58 12.76 9.82
N ILE A 69 -13.43 13.06 9.24
CA ILE A 69 -13.28 12.97 7.78
C ILE A 69 -12.56 11.67 7.48
N LYS A 70 -13.23 10.78 6.75
CA LYS A 70 -12.64 9.55 6.24
C LYS A 70 -11.91 9.86 4.94
N ALA A 71 -10.65 9.47 4.86
CA ALA A 71 -9.83 9.61 3.67
C ALA A 71 -9.08 8.32 3.35
N TRP A 72 -8.55 8.24 2.13
CA TRP A 72 -7.85 7.07 1.62
C TRP A 72 -6.46 7.45 1.10
N LEU A 73 -5.48 6.60 1.32
CA LEU A 73 -4.13 6.67 0.75
C LEU A 73 -3.91 5.46 -0.14
N ILE A 74 -3.18 5.67 -1.23
CA ILE A 74 -2.64 4.58 -2.03
C ILE A 74 -1.19 4.37 -1.59
N ILE A 75 -0.90 3.20 -1.04
CA ILE A 75 0.41 2.79 -0.56
C ILE A 75 1.09 1.90 -1.59
N ILE A 76 2.36 2.20 -1.87
CA ILE A 76 3.22 1.48 -2.80
C ILE A 76 4.46 1.06 -2.04
N SER A 77 4.49 -0.20 -1.62
CA SER A 77 5.67 -0.80 -1.00
C SER A 77 6.75 -1.04 -2.06
N TYR A 78 8.01 -0.85 -1.66
CA TYR A 78 9.14 -1.09 -2.54
C TYR A 78 10.24 -1.86 -1.79
N GLN A 79 11.08 -2.56 -2.54
CA GLN A 79 12.38 -3.05 -2.08
C GLN A 79 13.48 -2.09 -2.54
N GLU A 80 14.61 -2.00 -1.84
CA GLU A 80 15.68 -1.05 -2.17
C GLU A 80 16.14 -1.13 -3.63
N GLU A 81 16.22 -2.34 -4.19
CA GLU A 81 16.57 -2.56 -5.61
C GLU A 81 15.56 -1.92 -6.58
N SER A 82 14.28 -1.91 -6.20
CA SER A 82 13.17 -1.40 -7.02
C SER A 82 12.88 0.09 -6.80
N LYS A 83 13.45 0.69 -5.75
CA LYS A 83 13.15 2.06 -5.30
C LYS A 83 13.28 3.10 -6.40
N LYS A 84 14.41 3.10 -7.12
CA LYS A 84 14.68 4.05 -8.23
C LYS A 84 13.71 3.88 -9.40
N SER A 85 13.33 2.64 -9.71
CA SER A 85 12.38 2.35 -10.79
C SER A 85 10.96 2.80 -10.43
N ILE A 86 10.55 2.60 -9.17
CA ILE A 86 9.22 3.01 -8.72
C ILE A 86 9.12 4.54 -8.64
N ILE A 87 10.09 5.23 -8.02
CA ILE A 87 10.03 6.69 -7.88
C ILE A 87 10.06 7.41 -9.24
N SER A 88 10.84 6.92 -10.20
CA SER A 88 10.88 7.52 -11.55
C SER A 88 9.53 7.39 -12.27
N LYS A 89 8.82 6.28 -12.09
CA LYS A 89 7.46 6.11 -12.62
C LYS A 89 6.45 7.01 -11.91
N LEU A 90 6.56 7.16 -10.58
CA LEU A 90 5.64 7.98 -9.79
C LEU A 90 5.82 9.48 -10.02
N ASN A 91 7.05 9.95 -10.24
CA ASN A 91 7.29 11.37 -10.52
C ASN A 91 6.56 11.86 -11.78
N ASN A 92 6.22 10.96 -12.70
CA ASN A 92 5.50 11.28 -13.93
C ASN A 92 3.97 11.30 -13.76
N THR A 93 3.43 10.94 -12.60
CA THR A 93 1.97 10.85 -12.38
C THR A 93 1.36 12.17 -11.88
N GLY A 94 2.17 13.18 -11.56
CA GLY A 94 1.70 14.49 -11.08
C GLY A 94 1.10 14.48 -9.67
N TYR A 95 1.18 13.36 -8.95
CA TYR A 95 0.66 13.24 -7.60
C TYR A 95 1.64 13.75 -6.55
N SER A 96 1.10 14.24 -5.43
CA SER A 96 1.89 14.46 -4.22
C SER A 96 2.30 13.09 -3.65
N ILE A 97 3.60 12.80 -3.67
CA ILE A 97 4.17 11.56 -3.16
C ILE A 97 4.79 11.83 -1.80
N LYS A 98 4.36 11.12 -0.77
CA LYS A 98 5.09 11.06 0.51
C LYS A 98 5.91 9.78 0.57
N HIS A 99 7.12 9.89 1.10
CA HIS A 99 8.07 8.77 1.18
C HIS A 99 8.35 8.42 2.63
N ASN A 100 8.18 7.15 3.00
CA ASN A 100 8.69 6.61 4.24
C ASN A 100 9.82 5.62 3.93
N ALA A 101 11.05 6.04 4.21
CA ALA A 101 12.24 5.21 4.02
C ALA A 101 12.35 4.06 5.02
N LYS A 102 11.87 4.24 6.26
CA LYS A 102 11.97 3.24 7.34
C LYS A 102 11.08 2.03 7.06
N GLN A 103 9.85 2.28 6.61
CA GLN A 103 8.87 1.25 6.28
C GLN A 103 8.83 0.91 4.79
N MET A 104 9.75 1.47 4.00
CA MET A 104 9.94 1.20 2.57
C MET A 104 8.65 1.32 1.73
N TYR A 105 7.94 2.44 1.86
CA TYR A 105 6.78 2.71 1.03
C TYR A 105 6.69 4.16 0.54
N TYR A 106 6.00 4.34 -0.57
CA TYR A 106 5.49 5.62 -1.05
C TYR A 106 3.97 5.69 -0.82
N SER A 107 3.45 6.87 -0.50
CA SER A 107 2.01 7.10 -0.40
C SER A 107 1.56 8.23 -1.31
N LEU A 108 0.40 8.03 -1.92
CA LEU A 108 -0.29 8.99 -2.79
C LEU A 108 -1.60 9.41 -2.15
N GLY A 109 -1.93 10.70 -2.26
CA GLY A 109 -3.15 11.29 -1.71
C GLY A 109 -2.85 12.29 -0.58
N PRO A 110 -3.84 12.58 0.29
CA PRO A 110 -5.05 11.80 0.55
C PRO A 110 -6.20 12.01 -0.45
N PHE A 111 -7.01 10.96 -0.64
CA PHE A 111 -8.23 10.97 -1.45
C PHE A 111 -9.46 11.05 -0.55
N VAL A 112 -10.40 11.95 -0.86
CA VAL A 112 -11.68 12.09 -0.12
C VAL A 112 -12.77 11.15 -0.65
N ASN A 113 -12.56 10.53 -1.82
CA ASN A 113 -13.51 9.60 -2.43
C ASN A 113 -12.82 8.26 -2.73
N LEU A 114 -13.35 7.17 -2.16
CA LEU A 114 -12.85 5.82 -2.39
C LEU A 114 -12.92 5.40 -3.86
N SER A 115 -13.95 5.82 -4.60
CA SER A 115 -14.07 5.51 -6.02
C SER A 115 -12.91 6.10 -6.81
N HIS A 116 -12.55 7.34 -6.51
CA HIS A 116 -11.40 8.01 -7.14
C HIS A 116 -10.09 7.30 -6.78
N ALA A 117 -9.89 6.97 -5.49
CA ALA A 117 -8.71 6.21 -5.06
C ALA A 117 -8.60 4.84 -5.76
N LYS A 118 -9.73 4.15 -5.98
CA LYS A 118 -9.78 2.87 -6.73
C LYS A 118 -9.45 3.04 -8.21
N GLU A 119 -9.90 4.11 -8.83
CA GLU A 119 -9.57 4.40 -10.23
C GLU A 119 -8.07 4.65 -10.41
N GLU A 120 -7.49 5.49 -9.54
CA GLU A 120 -6.06 5.81 -9.59
C GLU A 120 -5.18 4.60 -9.24
N SER A 121 -5.60 3.80 -8.25
CA SER A 121 -4.99 2.51 -7.94
C SER A 121 -4.94 1.56 -9.16
N LYS A 122 -6.03 1.49 -9.93
CA LYS A 122 -6.09 0.71 -11.17
C LYS A 122 -5.18 1.27 -12.25
N LYS A 123 -5.11 2.60 -12.43
CA LYS A 123 -4.20 3.24 -13.40
C LYS A 123 -2.75 2.92 -13.08
N LEU A 124 -2.35 3.03 -11.81
CA LEU A 124 -1.00 2.66 -11.35
C LEU A 124 -0.66 1.20 -11.67
N LYS A 125 -1.61 0.29 -11.46
CA LYS A 125 -1.40 -1.14 -11.76
C LYS A 125 -1.34 -1.41 -13.25
N ASN A 126 -2.28 -0.89 -14.03
CA ASN A 126 -2.46 -1.25 -15.44
C ASN A 126 -1.50 -0.51 -16.36
N ILE A 127 -1.24 0.77 -16.10
CA ILE A 127 -0.39 1.63 -16.95
C ILE A 127 1.07 1.50 -16.53
N HIS A 128 1.35 1.59 -15.23
CA HIS A 128 2.72 1.65 -14.72
C HIS A 128 3.25 0.30 -14.22
N GLY A 129 2.40 -0.71 -14.13
CA GLY A 129 2.74 -2.04 -13.58
C GLY A 129 3.03 -2.00 -12.08
N ILE A 130 2.56 -0.97 -11.36
CA ILE A 130 2.89 -0.75 -9.95
C ILE A 130 1.83 -1.40 -9.07
N LYS A 131 2.24 -2.43 -8.31
CA LYS A 131 1.41 -3.01 -7.26
C LYS A 131 1.22 -1.98 -6.14
N ASN A 132 -0.01 -1.84 -5.67
CA ASN A 132 -0.38 -0.85 -4.67
C ASN A 132 -1.57 -1.32 -3.84
N LYS A 133 -1.75 -0.73 -2.65
CA LYS A 133 -2.84 -1.03 -1.70
C LYS A 133 -3.53 0.26 -1.30
N ILE A 134 -4.85 0.24 -1.20
CA ILE A 134 -5.62 1.36 -0.66
C ILE A 134 -5.81 1.14 0.85
N VAL A 135 -5.49 2.15 1.64
CA VAL A 135 -5.66 2.15 3.09
C VAL A 135 -6.53 3.34 3.46
N ASP A 136 -7.49 3.15 4.36
CA ASP A 136 -8.29 4.23 4.92
C ASP A 136 -7.72 4.75 6.24
N PHE A 137 -7.94 6.03 6.50
CA PHE A 137 -7.63 6.68 7.76
C PHE A 137 -8.70 7.72 8.10
N VAL A 138 -8.87 7.99 9.39
CA VAL A 138 -9.87 8.93 9.92
C VAL A 138 -9.14 9.94 10.78
N PHE A 139 -9.46 11.22 10.58
CA PHE A 139 -8.96 12.35 11.37
C PHE A 139 -10.14 13.15 11.95
#